data_AF-A0A972SUM2-F1
#
_entry.id   AF-A0A972SUM2-F1
#
_cell.length_a   1.000
_cell.length_b   1.000
_cell.length_c   1.000
_cell.angle_alpha   90.00
_cell.angle_beta   90.00
_cell.angle_gamma   90.00
#
_symmetry.space_group_name_H-M   'P 1'
#
loop_
_entity.id
_entity.type
_entity.pdbx_description
1 polymer ?
#
loop_
_entity_poly.entity_id
_entity_poly.type
_entity_poly.pdbx_seq_one_letter_code
_entity_poly.pdbx_strand_id
1 'polypeptide(L)'
;MLETLKTVFISSGLPALDVKQVIMWLVAFAIMYLAIKKEFEPLLLLPIGFGILVANLPLAGLMEEGHLLWIFYHYGIEWEVIPCVIFLGIGALTDFGPMIANPKTLLLGATAQGGVYITYIGAILAGFTVKEAAGIGIIGGADGPTTIYVLSYLAPYLMGPCAVAAYSYMAMVPLIQPPVAKLLTSVEERKIRMRQLRPVSKTEKILFPIIAVIVITLLVPPAAPLMAMLMLGNLFRESGVVERLSDVAQNALLNIVTVFLGISVGATMNAETF
;
A
#
# COMPACT_ATOMS: atom_id res chain seq x y z
N MET A 1 27.18 -30.47 -30.90
CA MET A 1 27.50 -30.33 -29.46
C MET A 1 28.07 -28.95 -29.14
N LEU A 2 29.16 -28.51 -29.79
CA LEU A 2 29.72 -27.16 -29.56
C LEU A 2 28.79 -26.03 -30.03
N GLU A 3 28.09 -26.21 -31.15
CA GLU A 3 27.07 -25.25 -31.62
C GLU A 3 25.85 -25.22 -30.70
N THR A 4 25.37 -26.38 -30.26
CA THR A 4 24.27 -26.49 -29.29
C THR A 4 24.62 -25.77 -27.97
N LEU A 5 25.85 -25.92 -27.49
CA LEU A 5 26.35 -25.21 -26.30
C LEU A 5 26.44 -23.70 -26.52
N LYS A 6 26.89 -23.25 -27.71
CA LYS A 6 26.89 -21.84 -28.08
C LYS A 6 25.47 -21.27 -28.15
N THR A 7 24.53 -22.01 -28.74
CA THR A 7 23.12 -21.60 -28.80
C THR A 7 22.51 -21.50 -27.40
N VAL A 8 22.75 -22.50 -26.54
CA VAL A 8 22.28 -22.48 -25.14
C VAL A 8 22.91 -21.32 -24.35
N PHE A 9 24.19 -21.02 -24.58
CA PHE A 9 24.84 -19.90 -23.93
C PHE A 9 24.27 -18.56 -24.41
N ILE A 10 24.09 -18.38 -25.73
CA ILE A 10 23.52 -17.15 -26.32
C ILE A 10 22.05 -16.97 -25.92
N SER A 11 21.28 -18.06 -25.79
CA SER A 11 19.89 -18.01 -25.34
C SER A 11 19.73 -17.95 -23.81
N SER A 12 20.83 -18.02 -23.06
CA SER A 12 20.79 -17.85 -21.60
C SER A 12 20.74 -16.37 -21.25
N GLY A 13 20.23 -16.01 -20.06
CA GLY A 13 20.18 -14.61 -19.64
C GLY A 13 21.55 -13.97 -19.39
N LEU A 14 22.62 -14.77 -19.22
CA LEU A 14 23.94 -14.26 -18.83
C LEU A 14 24.58 -13.29 -19.85
N PRO A 15 24.52 -13.52 -21.17
CA PRO A 15 25.08 -12.59 -22.14
C PRO A 15 24.21 -11.37 -22.42
N ALA A 16 22.92 -11.42 -22.05
CA ALA A 16 21.95 -10.34 -22.23
C ALA A 16 21.88 -9.40 -20.99
N LEU A 17 22.81 -9.58 -20.05
CA LEU A 17 22.84 -8.86 -18.79
C LEU A 17 23.32 -7.43 -19.00
N ASP A 18 22.45 -6.46 -18.68
CA ASP A 18 22.74 -5.04 -18.76
C ASP A 18 23.16 -4.49 -17.37
N VAL A 19 23.98 -3.43 -17.37
CA VAL A 19 24.43 -2.73 -16.16
C VAL A 19 23.24 -2.22 -15.35
N LYS A 20 22.18 -1.74 -16.02
CA LYS A 20 20.98 -1.25 -15.33
C LYS A 20 20.27 -2.36 -14.54
N GLN A 21 20.19 -3.57 -15.10
CA GLN A 21 19.60 -4.73 -14.41
C GLN A 21 20.40 -5.10 -13.15
N VAL A 22 21.73 -5.04 -13.23
CA VAL A 22 22.60 -5.28 -12.06
C VAL A 22 22.34 -4.26 -10.94
N ILE A 23 22.16 -2.99 -11.29
CA ILE A 23 21.80 -1.95 -10.32
C ILE A 23 20.46 -2.29 -9.66
N MET A 24 19.45 -2.70 -10.42
CA MET A 24 18.16 -3.09 -9.87
C MET A 24 18.24 -4.32 -8.98
N TRP A 25 19.15 -5.26 -9.24
CA TRP A 25 19.38 -6.39 -8.34
C TRP A 25 19.99 -5.93 -7.01
N LEU A 26 20.92 -4.98 -7.03
CA LEU A 26 21.44 -4.38 -5.80
C LEU A 26 20.34 -3.69 -5.00
N VAL A 27 19.43 -2.97 -5.66
CA VAL A 27 18.24 -2.37 -5.02
C VAL A 27 17.34 -3.45 -4.43
N ALA A 28 17.06 -4.52 -5.18
CA ALA A 28 16.27 -5.66 -4.72
C ALA A 28 16.88 -6.30 -3.47
N PHE A 29 18.20 -6.56 -3.47
CA PHE A 29 18.90 -7.10 -2.31
C PHE A 29 18.90 -6.14 -1.13
N ALA A 30 19.02 -4.83 -1.34
CA ALA A 30 18.92 -3.84 -0.29
C ALA A 30 17.53 -3.84 0.36
N ILE A 31 16.46 -3.87 -0.44
CA ILE A 31 15.07 -3.93 0.05
C ILE A 31 14.83 -5.24 0.81
N MET A 32 15.24 -6.39 0.26
CA MET A 32 15.13 -7.67 0.95
C MET A 32 15.93 -7.70 2.26
N TYR A 33 17.11 -7.06 2.31
CA TYR A 33 17.89 -6.91 3.53
C TYR A 33 17.15 -6.08 4.59
N LEU A 34 16.52 -4.97 4.20
CA LEU A 34 15.71 -4.15 5.10
C LEU A 34 14.50 -4.94 5.63
N ALA A 35 13.83 -5.71 4.77
CA ALA A 35 12.70 -6.53 5.17
C ALA A 35 13.12 -7.67 6.13
N ILE A 36 14.20 -8.41 5.83
CA ILE A 36 14.58 -9.61 6.59
C ILE A 36 15.34 -9.27 7.87
N LYS A 37 16.37 -8.41 7.79
CA LYS A 37 17.26 -8.16 8.94
C LYS A 37 16.78 -7.00 9.81
N LYS A 38 16.15 -6.00 9.19
CA LYS A 38 15.65 -4.82 9.91
C LYS A 38 14.16 -4.93 10.23
N GLU A 39 13.45 -5.90 9.67
CA GLU A 39 12.00 -6.13 9.88
C GLU A 39 11.16 -4.91 9.49
N PHE A 40 11.58 -4.18 8.46
CA PHE A 40 10.81 -3.06 7.91
C PHE A 40 9.69 -3.64 7.05
N GLU A 41 8.43 -3.45 7.46
CA GLU A 41 7.21 -3.90 6.76
C GLU A 41 7.40 -5.21 5.98
N PRO A 42 7.85 -6.30 6.65
CA PRO A 42 8.41 -7.47 5.98
C PRO A 42 7.38 -8.19 5.12
N LEU A 43 6.10 -8.11 5.49
CA LEU A 43 4.99 -8.74 4.75
C LEU A 43 4.85 -8.19 3.33
N LEU A 44 5.25 -6.94 3.10
CA LEU A 44 5.14 -6.27 1.80
C LEU A 44 6.50 -6.03 1.15
N LEU A 45 7.49 -5.52 1.89
CA LEU A 45 8.80 -5.19 1.33
C LEU A 45 9.56 -6.43 0.85
N LEU A 46 9.37 -7.60 1.48
CA LEU A 46 10.04 -8.82 1.02
C LEU A 46 9.48 -9.31 -0.34
N PRO A 47 8.16 -9.49 -0.54
CA PRO A 47 7.61 -9.79 -1.86
C PRO A 47 7.92 -8.72 -2.91
N ILE A 48 7.92 -7.44 -2.54
CA ILE A 48 8.32 -6.34 -3.45
C ILE A 48 9.78 -6.49 -3.88
N GLY A 49 10.71 -6.67 -2.94
CA GLY A 49 12.12 -6.88 -3.24
C GLY A 49 12.36 -8.09 -4.16
N PHE A 50 11.63 -9.18 -3.93
CA PHE A 50 11.68 -10.34 -4.81
C PHE A 50 11.10 -10.04 -6.19
N GLY A 51 9.99 -9.31 -6.28
CA GLY A 51 9.39 -8.84 -7.53
C GLY A 51 10.37 -8.01 -8.38
N ILE A 52 11.10 -7.09 -7.75
CA ILE A 52 12.14 -6.28 -8.41
C ILE A 52 13.23 -7.19 -8.99
N LEU A 53 13.70 -8.18 -8.22
CA LEU A 53 14.73 -9.10 -8.70
C LEU A 53 14.27 -9.85 -9.96
N VAL A 54 13.10 -10.48 -9.90
CA VAL A 54 12.62 -11.36 -11.00
C VAL A 54 12.22 -10.58 -12.25
N ALA A 55 11.69 -9.37 -12.12
CA ALA A 55 11.35 -8.53 -13.26
C ALA A 55 12.58 -7.99 -14.00
N ASN A 56 13.74 -7.95 -13.33
CA ASN A 56 15.00 -7.51 -13.91
C ASN A 56 15.93 -8.67 -14.28
N LEU A 57 15.42 -9.91 -14.34
CA LEU A 57 16.19 -11.03 -14.88
C LEU A 57 16.20 -10.95 -16.42
N PRO A 58 17.38 -10.95 -17.07
CA PRO A 58 17.47 -10.83 -18.52
C PRO A 58 16.77 -12.00 -19.21
N LEU A 59 16.02 -11.69 -20.28
CA LEU A 59 15.24 -12.64 -21.09
C LEU A 59 14.10 -13.36 -20.34
N ALA A 60 13.76 -12.97 -19.11
CA ALA A 60 12.68 -13.62 -18.36
C ALA A 60 11.28 -13.21 -18.84
N GLY A 61 11.12 -11.98 -19.36
CA GLY A 61 9.87 -11.50 -19.96
C GLY A 61 8.65 -11.55 -19.05
N LEU A 62 8.81 -11.60 -17.72
CA LEU A 62 7.70 -11.89 -16.80
C LEU A 62 6.61 -10.81 -16.76
N MET A 63 6.95 -9.60 -17.17
CA MET A 63 6.06 -8.44 -17.29
C MET A 63 5.60 -8.19 -18.73
N GLU A 64 5.93 -9.07 -19.68
CA GLU A 64 5.37 -9.01 -21.03
C GLU A 64 3.89 -9.41 -21.02
N GLU A 65 3.13 -8.91 -21.99
CA GLU A 65 1.68 -9.14 -22.09
C GLU A 65 1.37 -10.65 -22.10
N GLY A 66 0.45 -11.07 -21.22
CA GLY A 66 0.07 -12.48 -21.07
C GLY A 66 1.00 -13.32 -20.17
N HIS A 67 2.08 -12.76 -19.64
CA HIS A 67 2.97 -13.45 -18.70
C HIS A 67 2.49 -13.27 -17.24
N LEU A 68 3.02 -14.10 -16.33
CA LEU A 68 2.50 -14.24 -14.97
C LEU A 68 2.42 -12.92 -14.19
N LEU A 69 3.50 -12.13 -14.15
CA LEU A 69 3.53 -10.90 -13.34
C LEU A 69 2.72 -9.80 -14.00
N TRP A 70 2.69 -9.76 -15.33
CA TRP A 70 1.80 -8.89 -16.07
C TRP A 70 0.32 -9.18 -15.76
N ILE A 71 -0.08 -10.45 -15.69
CA ILE A 71 -1.46 -10.84 -15.35
C ILE A 71 -1.85 -10.35 -13.96
N PHE A 72 -0.96 -10.52 -12.96
CA PHE A 72 -1.23 -10.05 -11.60
C PHE A 72 -1.29 -8.52 -11.52
N TYR A 73 -0.43 -7.82 -12.27
CA TYR A 73 -0.47 -6.37 -12.36
C TYR A 73 -1.74 -5.87 -13.06
N HIS A 74 -2.04 -6.36 -14.27
CA HIS A 74 -3.12 -5.89 -15.12
C HIS A 74 -4.50 -6.21 -14.51
N TYR A 75 -4.80 -7.49 -14.25
CA TYR A 75 -6.11 -7.86 -13.71
C TYR A 75 -6.24 -7.63 -12.20
N GLY A 76 -5.12 -7.42 -11.50
CA GLY A 76 -5.12 -7.23 -10.06
C GLY A 76 -5.06 -5.77 -9.64
N ILE A 77 -4.01 -5.05 -10.05
CA ILE A 77 -3.74 -3.67 -9.61
C ILE A 77 -4.43 -2.66 -10.53
N GLU A 78 -4.27 -2.80 -11.85
CA GLU A 78 -4.83 -1.87 -12.83
C GLU A 78 -6.37 -1.92 -12.84
N TRP A 79 -6.95 -3.11 -12.66
CA TRP A 79 -8.41 -3.29 -12.49
C TRP A 79 -8.91 -3.04 -11.05
N GLU A 80 -8.06 -2.53 -10.16
CA GLU A 80 -8.41 -2.12 -8.79
C GLU A 80 -8.84 -3.25 -7.83
N VAL A 81 -8.83 -4.51 -8.29
CA VAL A 81 -9.31 -5.67 -7.52
C VAL A 81 -8.48 -5.88 -6.26
N ILE A 82 -7.15 -5.90 -6.39
CA ILE A 82 -6.22 -6.17 -5.29
C ILE A 82 -6.33 -5.10 -4.19
N PRO A 83 -6.22 -3.79 -4.49
CA PRO A 83 -6.43 -2.74 -3.48
C PRO A 83 -7.78 -2.85 -2.78
N CYS A 84 -8.86 -3.05 -3.54
CA CYS A 84 -10.22 -3.18 -2.98
C CYS A 84 -10.34 -4.36 -2.00
N VAL A 85 -9.77 -5.51 -2.33
CA VAL A 85 -9.80 -6.68 -1.44
C VAL A 85 -8.89 -6.50 -0.21
N ILE A 86 -7.78 -5.77 -0.32
CA ILE A 86 -6.97 -5.39 0.85
C ILE A 86 -7.79 -4.51 1.80
N PHE A 87 -8.52 -3.53 1.26
CA PHE A 87 -9.41 -2.68 2.07
C PHE A 87 -10.51 -3.49 2.78
N LEU A 88 -11.03 -4.55 2.17
CA LEU A 88 -11.92 -5.49 2.85
C LEU A 88 -11.26 -6.14 4.09
N GLY A 89 -10.03 -6.63 3.94
CA GLY A 89 -9.27 -7.21 5.05
C GLY A 89 -8.95 -6.21 6.15
N ILE A 90 -8.51 -4.99 5.78
CA ILE A 90 -8.26 -3.89 6.73
C ILE A 90 -9.55 -3.51 7.48
N GLY A 91 -10.68 -3.47 6.76
CA GLY A 91 -11.99 -3.22 7.35
C GLY A 91 -12.39 -4.26 8.40
N ALA A 92 -12.12 -5.53 8.12
CA ALA A 92 -12.36 -6.64 9.05
C ALA A 92 -11.45 -6.59 10.29
N LEU A 93 -10.23 -6.07 10.16
CA LEU A 93 -9.29 -5.87 11.28
C LEU A 93 -9.64 -4.65 12.15
N THR A 94 -10.28 -3.62 11.59
CA THR A 94 -10.43 -2.30 12.21
C THR A 94 -11.57 -2.27 13.24
N ASP A 95 -11.28 -1.81 14.47
CA ASP A 95 -12.29 -1.46 15.48
C ASP A 95 -12.58 0.04 15.45
N PHE A 96 -13.77 0.43 14.98
CA PHE A 96 -14.22 1.83 14.98
C PHE A 96 -14.79 2.30 16.33
N GLY A 97 -14.91 1.42 17.33
CA GLY A 97 -15.43 1.74 18.66
C GLY A 97 -14.79 3.00 19.28
N PRO A 98 -13.46 3.13 19.31
CA PRO A 98 -12.81 4.33 19.85
C PRO A 98 -13.16 5.63 19.11
N MET A 99 -13.30 5.56 17.79
CA MET A 99 -13.65 6.72 16.96
C MET A 99 -15.13 7.11 17.15
N ILE A 100 -16.04 6.13 17.20
CA ILE A 100 -17.47 6.35 17.49
C ILE A 100 -17.65 6.89 18.91
N ALA A 101 -16.85 6.43 19.86
CA ALA A 101 -16.91 6.88 21.25
C ALA A 101 -16.52 8.36 21.40
N ASN A 102 -15.53 8.83 20.65
CA ASN A 102 -15.13 10.24 20.62
C ASN A 102 -15.03 10.76 19.17
N PRO A 103 -16.14 11.19 18.55
CA PRO A 103 -16.17 11.62 17.16
C PRO A 103 -15.27 12.82 16.86
N LYS A 104 -14.87 13.61 17.87
CA LYS A 104 -13.91 14.72 17.68
C LYS A 104 -12.56 14.23 17.14
N THR A 105 -12.24 12.95 17.33
CA THR A 105 -11.03 12.33 16.75
C THR A 105 -11.06 12.31 15.22
N LEU A 106 -12.23 12.37 14.58
CA LEU A 106 -12.34 12.50 13.12
C LEU A 106 -11.70 13.81 12.61
N LEU A 107 -11.75 14.90 13.41
CA LEU A 107 -11.11 16.16 13.04
C LEU A 107 -9.58 16.06 13.09
N LEU A 108 -9.04 15.25 14.00
CA LEU A 108 -7.61 14.92 14.00
C LEU A 108 -7.25 14.15 12.73
N GLY A 109 -8.10 13.22 12.29
CA GLY A 109 -7.93 12.54 11.00
C GLY A 109 -7.96 13.50 9.80
N ALA A 110 -8.91 14.44 9.78
CA ALA A 110 -9.03 15.44 8.73
C ALA A 110 -7.78 16.34 8.65
N THR A 111 -7.25 16.76 9.80
CA THR A 111 -6.02 17.57 9.84
C THR A 111 -4.76 16.77 9.53
N ALA A 112 -4.73 15.47 9.86
CA ALA A 112 -3.64 14.57 9.49
C ALA A 112 -3.47 14.47 7.95
N GLN A 113 -4.57 14.55 7.19
CA GLN A 113 -4.52 14.60 5.73
C GLN A 113 -3.88 15.88 5.17
N GLY A 114 -3.60 16.89 6.01
CA GLY A 114 -2.79 18.05 5.61
C GLY A 114 -1.41 17.67 5.05
N GLY A 115 -0.84 16.55 5.51
CA GLY A 115 0.41 16.00 4.98
C GLY A 115 0.35 15.65 3.49
N VAL A 116 -0.82 15.20 3.00
CA VAL A 116 -1.04 14.91 1.58
C VAL A 116 -0.89 16.18 0.74
N TYR A 117 -1.53 17.27 1.17
CA TYR A 117 -1.47 18.54 0.45
C TYR A 117 -0.10 19.20 0.51
N ILE A 118 0.60 19.11 1.64
CA ILE A 118 1.97 19.61 1.77
C ILE A 118 2.90 18.86 0.81
N THR A 119 2.78 17.52 0.76
CA THR A 119 3.57 16.67 -0.14
C THR A 119 3.26 16.95 -1.60
N TYR A 120 1.97 17.12 -1.94
CA TYR A 120 1.50 17.50 -3.28
C TYR A 120 2.10 18.84 -3.74
N ILE A 121 2.04 19.88 -2.90
CA ILE A 121 2.63 21.19 -3.23
C ILE A 121 4.14 21.07 -3.38
N GLY A 122 4.80 20.32 -2.49
CA GLY A 122 6.23 20.05 -2.58
C GLY A 122 6.64 19.38 -3.89
N ALA A 123 5.86 18.39 -4.34
CA ALA A 123 6.10 17.70 -5.61
C ALA A 123 5.92 18.65 -6.82
N ILE A 124 4.90 19.52 -6.82
CA ILE A 124 4.74 20.53 -7.86
C ILE A 124 5.93 21.50 -7.89
N LEU A 125 6.40 21.96 -6.73
CA LEU A 125 7.56 22.85 -6.64
C LEU A 125 8.86 22.17 -7.09
N ALA A 126 8.96 20.85 -6.95
CA ALA A 126 10.06 20.04 -7.46
C ALA A 126 9.98 19.77 -8.98
N GLY A 127 8.93 20.23 -9.67
CA GLY A 127 8.79 20.14 -11.12
C GLY A 127 7.95 18.97 -11.63
N PHE A 128 7.29 18.20 -10.75
CA PHE A 128 6.36 17.14 -11.17
C PHE A 128 5.06 17.71 -11.73
N THR A 129 4.45 16.99 -12.67
CA THR A 129 3.13 17.34 -13.20
C THR A 129 2.04 17.19 -12.13
N VAL A 130 0.89 17.82 -12.33
CA VAL A 130 -0.26 17.71 -11.40
C VAL A 130 -0.69 16.27 -11.15
N LYS A 131 -0.64 15.40 -12.17
CA LYS A 131 -1.03 13.99 -12.05
C LYS A 131 -0.02 13.18 -11.23
N GLU A 132 1.26 13.38 -11.49
CA GLU A 132 2.34 12.73 -10.73
C GLU A 132 2.35 13.21 -9.27
N ALA A 133 2.26 14.53 -9.07
CA ALA A 133 2.21 15.15 -7.76
C ALA A 133 0.99 14.67 -6.95
N ALA A 134 -0.16 14.46 -7.59
CA ALA A 134 -1.35 13.93 -6.93
C ALA A 134 -1.09 12.53 -6.35
N GLY A 135 -0.45 11.64 -7.11
CA GLY A 135 -0.07 10.31 -6.62
C GLY A 135 1.01 10.34 -5.54
N ILE A 136 2.07 11.14 -5.72
CA ILE A 136 3.13 11.34 -4.72
C ILE A 136 2.56 11.92 -3.43
N GLY A 137 1.57 12.82 -3.54
CA GLY A 137 0.90 13.44 -2.40
C GLY A 137 0.27 12.42 -1.45
N ILE A 138 -0.34 11.35 -1.97
CA ILE A 138 -1.02 10.33 -1.15
C ILE A 138 -0.07 9.62 -0.18
N ILE A 139 1.23 9.54 -0.50
CA ILE A 139 2.25 9.02 0.41
C ILE A 139 2.23 9.75 1.76
N GLY A 140 1.96 11.06 1.75
CA GLY A 140 1.82 11.88 2.96
C GLY A 140 0.64 11.50 3.86
N GLY A 141 -0.31 10.71 3.34
CA GLY A 141 -1.43 10.15 4.09
C GLY A 141 -1.10 8.80 4.77
N ALA A 142 0.10 8.26 4.54
CA ALA A 142 0.57 6.98 5.08
C ALA A 142 -0.36 5.78 4.77
N ASP A 143 -0.98 5.80 3.59
CA ASP A 143 -1.85 4.75 3.09
C ASP A 143 -1.29 4.18 1.79
N GLY A 144 -0.53 3.09 1.91
CA GLY A 144 0.11 2.40 0.79
C GLY A 144 -0.88 1.87 -0.25
N PRO A 145 -1.93 1.12 0.14
CA PRO A 145 -2.97 0.65 -0.78
C PRO A 145 -3.64 1.78 -1.57
N THR A 146 -3.98 2.91 -0.94
CA THR A 146 -4.53 4.07 -1.66
C THR A 146 -3.50 4.74 -2.55
N THR A 147 -2.22 4.80 -2.15
CA THR A 147 -1.15 5.34 -3.00
C THR A 147 -1.02 4.54 -4.30
N ILE A 148 -1.04 3.21 -4.20
CA ILE A 148 -0.98 2.30 -5.35
C ILE A 148 -2.22 2.47 -6.22
N TYR A 149 -3.40 2.53 -5.60
CA TYR A 149 -4.67 2.77 -6.29
C TYR A 149 -4.64 4.09 -7.07
N VAL A 150 -4.17 5.18 -6.47
CA VAL A 150 -4.13 6.49 -7.13
C VAL A 150 -3.14 6.53 -8.30
N LEU A 151 -1.99 5.89 -8.13
CA LEU A 151 -0.96 5.86 -9.16
C LEU A 151 -1.31 4.94 -10.34
N SER A 152 -2.14 3.90 -10.14
CA SER A 152 -2.54 3.00 -11.23
C SER A 152 -3.33 3.70 -12.32
N TYR A 153 -4.05 4.79 -12.01
CA TYR A 153 -4.77 5.58 -13.01
C TYR A 153 -4.13 6.93 -13.35
N LEU A 154 -3.36 7.54 -12.44
CA LEU A 154 -2.74 8.87 -12.69
C LEU A 154 -1.35 8.81 -13.32
N ALA A 155 -0.47 7.93 -12.83
CA ALA A 155 0.92 7.85 -13.24
C ALA A 155 1.50 6.44 -12.98
N PRO A 156 1.14 5.44 -13.80
CA PRO A 156 1.50 4.03 -13.56
C PRO A 156 3.01 3.78 -13.46
N TYR A 157 3.80 4.53 -14.22
CA TYR A 157 5.27 4.43 -14.22
C TYR A 157 5.91 4.87 -12.90
N LEU A 158 5.22 5.69 -12.08
CA LEU A 158 5.70 6.09 -10.74
C LEU A 158 5.22 5.14 -9.63
N MET A 159 4.35 4.17 -9.95
CA MET A 159 3.74 3.29 -8.95
C MET A 159 4.77 2.51 -8.14
N GLY A 160 5.70 1.82 -8.81
CA GLY A 160 6.76 1.04 -8.16
C GLY A 160 7.61 1.86 -7.19
N PRO A 161 8.28 2.94 -7.64
CA PRO A 161 9.06 3.83 -6.78
C PRO A 161 8.25 4.40 -5.60
N CYS A 162 7.03 4.86 -5.85
CA CYS A 162 6.19 5.46 -4.80
C CYS A 162 5.69 4.42 -3.80
N ALA A 163 5.38 3.19 -4.22
CA ALA A 163 4.96 2.13 -3.33
C ALA A 163 6.10 1.68 -2.40
N VAL A 164 7.33 1.54 -2.93
CA VAL A 164 8.52 1.28 -2.10
C VAL A 164 8.73 2.41 -1.11
N ALA A 165 8.63 3.67 -1.54
CA ALA A 165 8.75 4.82 -0.66
C ALA A 165 7.66 4.82 0.43
N ALA A 166 6.40 4.60 0.08
CA ALA A 166 5.28 4.58 1.00
C ALA A 166 5.48 3.55 2.12
N TYR A 167 5.71 2.29 1.79
CA TYR A 167 5.89 1.24 2.81
C TYR A 167 7.19 1.40 3.60
N SER A 168 8.26 1.88 2.98
CA SER A 168 9.50 2.19 3.70
C SER A 168 9.30 3.33 4.71
N TYR A 169 8.56 4.37 4.35
CA TYR A 169 8.26 5.50 5.25
C TYR A 169 7.28 5.11 6.36
N MET A 170 6.30 4.25 6.09
CA MET A 170 5.40 3.69 7.11
C MET A 170 6.20 2.91 8.17
N ALA A 171 7.16 2.08 7.76
CA ALA A 171 8.06 1.38 8.69
C ALA A 171 8.90 2.34 9.55
N MET A 172 9.17 3.55 9.07
CA MET A 172 9.96 4.57 9.77
C MET A 172 9.14 5.48 10.69
N VAL A 173 7.81 5.33 10.75
CA VAL A 173 6.96 6.11 11.66
C VAL A 173 7.46 6.07 13.12
N PRO A 174 7.86 4.92 13.70
CA PRO A 174 8.41 4.88 15.06
C PRO A 174 9.71 5.68 15.24
N LEU A 175 10.46 5.94 14.16
CA LEU A 175 11.67 6.75 14.18
C LEU A 175 11.36 8.24 13.99
N ILE A 176 10.41 8.57 13.12
CA ILE A 176 10.10 9.95 12.71
C ILE A 176 9.11 10.62 13.67
N GLN A 177 8.06 9.91 14.08
CA GLN A 177 6.96 10.48 14.87
C GLN A 177 7.38 10.93 16.27
N PRO A 178 8.17 10.16 17.06
CA PRO A 178 8.51 10.58 18.43
C PRO A 178 9.37 11.85 18.51
N PRO A 179 10.41 12.06 17.66
CA PRO A 179 11.14 13.32 17.61
C PRO A 179 10.25 14.52 17.26
N VAL A 180 9.36 14.38 16.27
CA VAL A 180 8.44 15.46 15.86
C VAL A 180 7.48 15.80 16.99
N ALA A 181 6.90 14.79 17.64
CA ALA A 181 6.06 14.99 18.81
C ALA A 181 6.83 15.68 19.94
N LYS A 182 8.10 15.30 20.15
CA LYS A 182 8.96 15.93 21.17
C LYS A 182 9.26 17.40 20.90
N LEU A 183 9.32 17.79 19.62
CA LEU A 183 9.63 19.14 19.18
C LEU A 183 8.41 20.07 19.21
N LEU A 184 7.22 19.56 18.88
CA LEU A 184 6.02 20.38 18.73
C LEU A 184 5.14 20.49 19.98
N THR A 185 5.24 19.54 20.92
CA THR A 185 4.38 19.52 22.12
C THR A 185 5.15 19.88 23.38
N SER A 186 4.47 20.42 24.39
CA SER A 186 5.03 20.70 25.71
C SER A 186 4.94 19.50 26.66
N VAL A 187 5.70 19.53 27.76
CA VAL A 187 5.64 18.47 28.80
C VAL A 187 4.27 18.45 29.50
N GLU A 188 3.64 19.61 29.66
CA GLU A 188 2.33 19.72 30.33
C GLU A 188 1.20 19.16 29.45
N GLU A 189 1.22 19.40 28.13
CA GLU A 189 0.26 18.79 27.19
C GLU A 189 0.37 17.26 27.18
N ARG A 190 1.58 16.72 27.24
CA ARG A 190 1.82 15.25 27.26
C ARG A 190 1.32 14.57 28.55
N LYS A 191 1.10 15.33 29.63
CA LYS A 191 0.60 14.81 30.91
C LYS A 191 -0.91 14.87 31.05
N ILE A 192 -1.63 15.42 30.06
CA ILE A 192 -3.09 15.49 30.07
C ILE A 192 -3.68 14.08 30.20
N ARG A 193 -4.53 13.88 31.20
CA ARG A 193 -5.22 12.60 31.43
C ARG A 193 -6.37 12.46 30.44
N MET A 194 -6.27 11.46 29.56
CA MET A 194 -7.36 11.11 28.65
C MET A 194 -8.53 10.52 29.44
N ARG A 195 -9.74 11.05 29.21
CA ARG A 195 -10.97 10.51 29.81
C ARG A 195 -11.24 9.11 29.23
N GLN A 196 -11.86 8.24 30.03
CA GLN A 196 -12.33 6.96 29.52
C GLN A 196 -13.38 7.20 28.42
N LEU A 197 -13.27 6.42 27.35
CA LEU A 197 -14.20 6.45 26.23
C LEU A 197 -15.59 5.97 26.68
N ARG A 198 -16.65 6.56 26.11
CA ARG A 198 -18.01 6.09 26.36
C ARG A 198 -18.18 4.65 25.85
N PRO A 199 -19.02 3.83 26.49
CA PRO A 199 -19.40 2.55 25.91
C PRO A 199 -20.18 2.80 24.60
N VAL A 200 -19.82 2.06 23.55
CA VAL A 200 -20.50 2.11 22.25
C VAL A 200 -21.40 0.90 22.14
N SER A 201 -22.68 1.12 21.83
CA SER A 201 -23.63 0.03 21.68
C SER A 201 -23.33 -0.82 20.45
N LYS A 202 -23.72 -2.11 20.47
CA LYS A 202 -23.56 -3.00 19.31
C LYS A 202 -24.31 -2.46 18.09
N THR A 203 -25.48 -1.85 18.31
CA THR A 203 -26.29 -1.23 17.26
C THR A 203 -25.55 -0.05 16.59
N GLU A 204 -24.89 0.81 17.37
CA GLU A 204 -24.06 1.89 16.81
C GLU A 204 -22.92 1.34 15.95
N LYS A 205 -22.23 0.30 16.42
CA LYS A 205 -21.14 -0.33 15.65
C LYS A 205 -21.60 -0.96 14.34
N ILE A 206 -22.80 -1.55 14.31
CA ILE A 206 -23.37 -2.15 13.10
C ILE A 206 -23.91 -1.10 12.11
N LEU A 207 -24.58 -0.06 12.61
CA LEU A 207 -25.13 1.01 11.76
C LEU A 207 -24.04 1.92 11.20
N PHE A 208 -22.93 2.08 11.93
CA PHE A 208 -21.81 2.93 11.51
C PHE A 208 -21.31 2.62 10.08
N PRO A 209 -20.88 1.39 9.72
CA PRO A 209 -20.37 1.12 8.38
C PRO A 209 -21.41 1.35 7.27
N ILE A 210 -22.69 1.07 7.55
CA ILE A 210 -23.81 1.28 6.59
C ILE A 210 -24.02 2.78 6.34
N ILE A 211 -24.08 3.57 7.41
CA ILE A 211 -24.26 5.02 7.30
C ILE A 211 -23.02 5.65 6.65
N ALA A 212 -21.82 5.23 7.06
CA ALA A 212 -20.56 5.74 6.54
C ALA A 212 -20.42 5.50 5.04
N VAL A 213 -20.69 4.28 4.54
CA VAL A 213 -20.58 4.00 3.11
C VAL A 213 -21.59 4.82 2.30
N ILE A 214 -22.84 4.96 2.78
CA ILE A 214 -23.87 5.76 2.09
C ILE A 214 -23.44 7.23 2.04
N VAL A 215 -23.09 7.82 3.17
CA VAL A 215 -22.75 9.25 3.26
C VAL A 215 -21.48 9.56 2.45
N ILE A 216 -20.41 8.76 2.61
CA ILE A 216 -19.14 9.02 1.94
C ILE A 216 -19.27 8.80 0.43
N THR A 217 -20.00 7.77 -0.01
CA THR A 217 -20.21 7.53 -1.45
C THR A 217 -21.07 8.60 -2.10
N LEU A 218 -22.07 9.14 -1.39
CA LEU A 218 -22.88 10.26 -1.89
C LEU A 218 -22.10 11.58 -1.98
N LEU A 219 -21.17 11.81 -1.05
CA LEU A 219 -20.33 13.02 -1.05
C LEU A 219 -19.14 12.91 -2.00
N VAL A 220 -18.51 11.73 -2.10
CA VAL A 220 -17.29 11.46 -2.87
C VAL A 220 -17.44 10.13 -3.63
N PRO A 221 -18.18 10.10 -4.75
CA PRO A 221 -18.40 8.88 -5.54
C PRO A 221 -17.12 8.15 -6.00
N PRO A 222 -16.01 8.84 -6.37
CA PRO A 222 -14.77 8.15 -6.77
C PRO A 222 -14.15 7.28 -5.67
N ALA A 223 -14.44 7.55 -4.39
CA ALA A 223 -13.95 6.75 -3.27
C ALA A 223 -14.81 5.49 -3.00
N ALA A 224 -15.92 5.32 -3.73
CA ALA A 224 -16.89 4.26 -3.48
C ALA A 224 -16.30 2.84 -3.48
N PRO A 225 -15.41 2.44 -4.41
CA PRO A 225 -14.86 1.08 -4.42
C PRO A 225 -14.12 0.74 -3.13
N LEU A 226 -13.21 1.64 -2.70
CA LEU A 226 -12.42 1.47 -1.47
C LEU A 226 -13.31 1.51 -0.23
N MET A 227 -14.22 2.49 -0.16
CA MET A 227 -15.10 2.68 1.00
C MET A 227 -16.12 1.55 1.16
N ALA A 228 -16.67 1.04 0.06
CA ALA A 228 -17.60 -0.08 0.10
C ALA A 228 -16.92 -1.33 0.64
N MET A 229 -15.72 -1.64 0.17
CA MET A 229 -14.97 -2.81 0.64
C MET A 229 -14.52 -2.67 2.10
N LEU A 230 -14.02 -1.49 2.49
CA LEU A 230 -13.64 -1.21 3.87
C LEU A 230 -14.82 -1.37 4.84
N MET A 231 -15.97 -0.77 4.52
CA MET A 231 -17.15 -0.82 5.38
C MET A 231 -17.81 -2.20 5.37
N LEU A 232 -17.74 -2.95 4.25
CA LEU A 232 -18.18 -4.34 4.19
C LEU A 232 -17.36 -5.22 5.14
N GLY A 233 -16.03 -5.06 5.13
CA GLY A 233 -15.14 -5.78 6.02
C GLY A 233 -15.45 -5.49 7.49
N ASN A 234 -15.69 -4.22 7.80
CA ASN A 234 -16.10 -3.83 9.15
C ASN A 234 -17.46 -4.41 9.55
N LEU A 235 -18.42 -4.48 8.62
CA LEU A 235 -19.71 -5.11 8.89
C LEU A 235 -19.58 -6.63 9.15
N PHE A 236 -18.66 -7.32 8.47
CA PHE A 236 -18.37 -8.73 8.79
C PHE A 236 -17.90 -8.89 10.23
N ARG A 237 -17.02 -8.00 10.69
CA ARG A 237 -16.51 -7.97 12.06
C ARG A 237 -17.61 -7.67 13.09
N GLU A 238 -18.42 -6.65 12.86
CA GLU A 238 -19.38 -6.15 13.87
C GLU A 238 -20.73 -6.90 13.89
N SER A 239 -21.12 -7.53 12.78
CA SER A 239 -22.38 -8.29 12.70
C SER A 239 -22.38 -9.53 13.60
N GLY A 240 -21.23 -10.20 13.73
CA GLY A 240 -21.06 -11.43 14.54
C GLY A 240 -21.81 -12.65 13.99
N VAL A 241 -22.37 -12.59 12.78
CA VAL A 241 -23.08 -13.71 12.14
C VAL A 241 -22.27 -14.38 11.03
N VAL A 242 -21.20 -13.73 10.57
CA VAL A 242 -20.31 -14.20 9.51
C VAL A 242 -18.87 -14.36 9.99
N GLU A 243 -18.68 -14.96 11.18
CA GLU A 243 -17.35 -15.14 11.79
C GLU A 243 -16.35 -15.80 10.84
N ARG A 244 -16.77 -16.83 10.09
CA ARG A 244 -15.92 -17.50 9.09
C ARG A 244 -15.47 -16.55 7.98
N LEU A 245 -16.33 -15.64 7.52
CA LEU A 245 -15.96 -14.67 6.48
C LEU A 245 -15.04 -13.59 7.04
N SER A 246 -15.33 -13.09 8.25
CA SER A 246 -14.47 -12.12 8.92
C SER A 246 -13.07 -12.67 9.16
N ASP A 247 -12.97 -13.92 9.64
CA ASP A 247 -11.70 -14.59 9.89
C ASP A 247 -10.89 -14.82 8.61
N VAL A 248 -11.53 -15.32 7.55
CA VAL A 248 -10.87 -15.50 6.25
C VAL A 248 -10.43 -14.15 5.66
N ALA A 249 -11.28 -13.11 5.73
CA ALA A 249 -10.99 -11.80 5.17
C ALA A 249 -9.78 -11.13 5.84
N GLN A 250 -9.71 -11.15 7.17
CA GLN A 250 -8.63 -10.50 7.92
C GLN A 250 -7.31 -11.29 7.93
N ASN A 251 -7.38 -12.62 7.71
CA ASN A 251 -6.22 -13.51 7.74
C ASN A 251 -5.87 -14.00 6.32
N ALA A 252 -6.38 -15.17 5.93
CA ALA A 252 -5.93 -15.89 4.75
C ALA A 252 -6.07 -15.08 3.45
N LEU A 253 -7.22 -14.42 3.25
CA LEU A 253 -7.47 -13.63 2.06
C LEU A 253 -6.53 -12.42 1.98
N LEU A 254 -6.41 -11.65 3.06
CA LEU A 254 -5.50 -10.51 3.13
C LEU A 254 -4.06 -10.95 2.82
N ASN A 255 -3.58 -12.02 3.45
CA ASN A 255 -2.24 -12.55 3.23
C ASN A 255 -1.99 -12.99 1.78
N ILE A 256 -2.95 -13.68 1.15
CA ILE A 256 -2.83 -14.11 -0.26
C ILE A 256 -2.75 -12.89 -1.18
N VAL A 257 -3.64 -11.92 -0.98
CA VAL A 257 -3.71 -10.72 -1.83
C VAL A 257 -2.49 -9.82 -1.62
N THR A 258 -1.96 -9.75 -0.40
CA THR A 258 -0.70 -9.05 -0.09
C THR A 258 0.49 -9.65 -0.85
N VAL A 259 0.56 -10.98 -0.98
CA VAL A 259 1.62 -11.62 -1.79
C VAL A 259 1.52 -11.22 -3.25
N PHE A 260 0.31 -11.29 -3.84
CA PHE A 260 0.10 -10.88 -5.24
C PHE A 260 0.38 -9.40 -5.45
N LEU A 261 -0.05 -8.54 -4.53
CA LEU A 261 0.25 -7.11 -4.57
C LEU A 261 1.77 -6.90 -4.58
N GLY A 262 2.48 -7.45 -3.60
CA GLY A 262 3.88 -7.14 -3.41
C GLY A 262 4.74 -7.58 -4.59
N ILE A 263 4.54 -8.80 -5.11
CA ILE A 263 5.27 -9.27 -6.29
C ILE A 263 4.97 -8.38 -7.51
N SER A 264 3.70 -8.05 -7.74
CA SER A 264 3.29 -7.26 -8.92
C SER A 264 3.81 -5.82 -8.85
N VAL A 265 3.74 -5.18 -7.68
CA VAL A 265 4.30 -3.85 -7.45
C VAL A 265 5.82 -3.86 -7.69
N GLY A 266 6.54 -4.84 -7.12
CA GLY A 266 7.97 -4.98 -7.35
C GLY A 266 8.30 -5.18 -8.84
N ALA A 267 7.43 -5.90 -9.55
CA ALA A 267 7.62 -6.16 -10.97
C ALA A 267 7.48 -4.92 -11.87
N THR A 268 6.79 -3.87 -11.40
CA THR A 268 6.72 -2.58 -12.12
C THR A 268 8.03 -1.78 -12.11
N MET A 269 8.97 -2.13 -11.23
CA MET A 269 10.27 -1.49 -11.12
C MET A 269 11.29 -2.18 -12.03
N ASN A 270 11.12 -2.01 -13.34
CA ASN A 270 12.11 -2.49 -14.30
C ASN A 270 13.26 -1.47 -14.43
N ALA A 271 14.37 -1.93 -14.99
CA ALA A 271 15.59 -1.14 -15.13
C ALA A 271 15.46 0.07 -16.09
N GLU A 272 14.35 0.18 -16.82
CA GLU A 272 14.05 1.33 -17.68
C GLU A 272 13.21 2.40 -16.98
N THR A 273 12.41 2.01 -15.99
CA THR A 273 11.46 2.88 -15.28
C THR A 273 11.98 3.42 -13.94
N PHE A 274 12.98 2.77 -13.33
CA PHE A 274 13.59 3.17 -12.04
C PHE A 274 14.97 3.81 -12.21
#